data_AF-A0A9D9ZEI0-F1
#
_entry.id   AF-A0A9D9ZEI0-F1
#
_cell.length_a   1.000
_cell.length_b   1.000
_cell.length_c   1.000
_cell.angle_alpha   90.00
_cell.angle_beta   90.00
_cell.angle_gamma   90.00
#
_symmetry.space_group_name_H-M   'P 1'
#
loop_
_entity.id
_entity.type
_entity.pdbx_description
1 polymer ?
#
loop_
_entity_poly.entity_id
_entity_poly.type
_entity_poly.pdbx_seq_one_letter_code
_entity_poly.pdbx_strand_id
1 'polypeptide(L)'
;MNRRLLFILLLSVLNISVFQAQPKREFRGAWIQCVNGQFIGLGTEGMQQTLRSQLDELQRDGVNAVIFQVRAECDAMYPSNYEPWSRFLTGQQGVAPQPYWDPLKWMIDECHKRGMELHAWINPYRAKTKTTSVLASSHIANTNPERVFKYDDQYILNPGQPENREYICKIATDITRRYDIDGFHIDDYFYPYPAPGQTIQDDKEFQKYNNGIKDRGDWRRYNVNLFIKQLSDSIHAVKPWVKFGVSPFGIYRNKKSATIGSQTSGMQNYDDLYADVLLWVNNGWVDYCVPQLYWQVGHSSADYEELIKWWNRYASNRPLYIGEDVERTVKYADPQNPQSNQLPYKRRLHDEMKNVDGTVLWYAKSFVDNTGNYAATMRTTYWRNPALQPLMPFIDAKAPKKPRGVKPVWTKDGYMLFWRSPRGKKWGDKAAKYVVYRFNNGENINISNPSKIVNITAETFYKLPYEDGKTKYTYIVTALDRMSNESKIAKKKIKL
;
A
#
# COMPACT_ATOMS: atom_id res chain seq x y z
N MET A 1 -56.75 -3.47 -37.09
CA MET A 1 -55.41 -4.05 -36.83
C MET A 1 -54.49 -2.91 -36.39
N ASN A 2 -54.24 -2.81 -35.08
CA ASN A 2 -53.89 -1.55 -34.42
C ASN A 2 -52.40 -1.17 -34.56
N ARG A 3 -52.17 0.07 -35.00
CA ARG A 3 -50.92 0.84 -35.06
C ARG A 3 -50.19 1.05 -33.70
N ARG A 4 -50.50 0.27 -32.67
CA ARG A 4 -49.95 0.41 -31.30
C ARG A 4 -48.80 -0.55 -30.97
N LEU A 5 -48.46 -1.48 -31.85
CA LEU A 5 -47.36 -2.44 -31.63
C LEU A 5 -45.99 -1.98 -32.18
N LEU A 6 -45.93 -0.87 -32.93
CA LEU A 6 -44.66 -0.41 -33.51
C LEU A 6 -43.87 0.57 -32.62
N PHE A 7 -44.42 0.99 -31.47
CA PHE A 7 -43.78 1.98 -30.59
C PHE A 7 -43.16 1.39 -29.30
N ILE A 8 -43.29 0.08 -29.08
CA ILE A 8 -42.73 -0.61 -27.90
C ILE A 8 -41.42 -1.33 -28.23
N LEU A 9 -41.02 -1.39 -29.51
CA LEU A 9 -39.79 -2.06 -29.95
C LEU A 9 -38.59 -1.12 -30.16
N LEU A 10 -38.63 0.09 -29.59
CA LEU A 10 -37.54 1.09 -29.71
C LEU A 10 -37.06 1.64 -28.34
N LEU A 11 -37.26 0.88 -27.27
CA LEU A 11 -36.75 1.15 -25.93
C LEU A 11 -36.08 -0.11 -25.32
N SER A 12 -35.51 -0.96 -26.17
CA SER A 12 -34.39 -1.80 -25.73
C SER A 12 -33.20 -0.88 -25.49
N VAL A 13 -33.16 -0.32 -24.27
CA VAL A 13 -31.96 0.29 -23.70
C VAL A 13 -30.88 -0.79 -23.75
N LEU A 14 -30.10 -0.75 -24.82
CA LEU A 14 -28.78 -1.33 -24.90
C LEU A 14 -28.02 -0.71 -23.73
N ASN A 15 -28.03 -1.39 -22.59
CA ASN A 15 -27.01 -1.25 -21.57
C ASN A 15 -25.72 -1.74 -22.22
N ILE A 16 -25.15 -0.89 -23.07
CA ILE A 16 -23.75 -0.98 -23.42
C ILE A 16 -23.06 -0.67 -22.10
N SER A 17 -22.74 -1.72 -21.35
CA SER A 17 -21.71 -1.64 -20.33
C SER A 17 -20.46 -1.20 -21.07
N VAL A 18 -20.23 0.11 -21.14
CA VAL A 18 -18.98 0.68 -21.58
C VAL A 18 -17.97 0.16 -20.58
N PHE A 19 -17.28 -0.92 -20.93
CA PHE A 19 -16.12 -1.37 -20.18
C PHE A 19 -15.13 -0.22 -20.24
N GLN A 20 -15.07 0.58 -19.18
CA GLN A 20 -14.09 1.63 -19.04
C GLN A 20 -12.72 0.97 -19.18
N ALA A 21 -11.91 1.49 -20.10
CA ALA A 21 -10.56 0.97 -20.30
C ALA A 21 -9.81 1.12 -18.97
N GLN A 22 -9.26 0.00 -18.48
CA GLN A 22 -8.49 -0.02 -17.23
C GLN A 22 -7.42 1.07 -17.26
N PRO A 23 -7.25 1.86 -16.18
CA PRO A 23 -6.20 2.86 -16.14
C PRO A 23 -4.82 2.20 -16.23
N LYS A 24 -3.88 2.86 -16.91
CA LYS A 24 -2.48 2.44 -16.96
C LYS A 24 -1.80 2.56 -15.61
N ARG A 25 -2.26 3.47 -14.75
CA ARG A 25 -1.70 3.76 -13.45
C ARG A 25 -2.76 3.56 -12.38
N GLU A 26 -2.46 2.71 -11.41
CA GLU A 26 -3.33 2.40 -10.28
C GLU A 26 -2.46 1.77 -9.20
N PHE A 27 -2.55 2.25 -7.97
CA PHE A 27 -1.90 1.59 -6.84
C PHE A 27 -2.73 0.37 -6.44
N ARG A 28 -2.14 -0.82 -6.48
CA ARG A 28 -2.80 -2.08 -6.14
C ARG A 28 -2.01 -2.73 -5.03
N GLY A 29 -2.35 -2.36 -3.81
CA GLY A 29 -1.67 -2.76 -2.59
C GLY A 29 -2.32 -3.96 -1.91
N ALA A 30 -1.53 -4.70 -1.13
CA ALA A 30 -2.04 -5.68 -0.17
C ALA A 30 -1.22 -5.64 1.13
N TRP A 31 -1.91 -5.67 2.29
CA TRP A 31 -1.24 -5.76 3.59
C TRP A 31 -0.95 -7.21 3.95
N ILE A 32 0.31 -7.51 4.27
CA ILE A 32 0.75 -8.77 4.87
C ILE A 32 1.19 -8.47 6.31
N GLN A 33 0.32 -8.79 7.27
CA GLN A 33 0.57 -8.61 8.69
C GLN A 33 1.26 -9.82 9.33
N CYS A 34 2.16 -9.59 10.29
CA CYS A 34 2.73 -10.66 11.12
C CYS A 34 1.89 -10.93 12.38
N VAL A 35 1.14 -9.93 12.85
CA VAL A 35 0.42 -9.98 14.15
C VAL A 35 -0.71 -11.02 14.24
N ASN A 36 -1.20 -11.55 13.11
CA ASN A 36 -2.25 -12.57 13.10
C ASN A 36 -1.74 -13.98 13.41
N GLY A 37 -0.44 -14.14 13.64
CA GLY A 37 0.17 -15.42 13.99
C GLY A 37 0.31 -16.40 12.83
N GLN A 38 0.07 -15.98 11.58
CA GLN A 38 0.11 -16.87 10.41
C GLN A 38 1.45 -17.58 10.18
N PHE A 39 2.53 -17.10 10.81
CA PHE A 39 3.88 -17.64 10.68
C PHE A 39 4.34 -18.47 11.88
N ILE A 40 3.58 -18.49 12.97
CA ILE A 40 3.98 -19.17 14.21
C ILE A 40 4.09 -20.67 13.95
N GLY A 41 5.25 -21.24 14.27
CA GLY A 41 5.52 -22.68 14.13
C GLY A 41 5.92 -23.15 12.73
N LEU A 42 5.93 -22.29 11.71
CA LEU A 42 6.28 -22.69 10.34
C LEU A 42 7.79 -22.92 10.12
N GLY A 43 8.64 -22.28 10.92
CA GLY A 43 10.08 -22.23 10.67
C GLY A 43 10.43 -21.45 9.39
N THR A 44 11.73 -21.30 9.11
CA THR A 44 12.22 -20.47 7.99
C THR A 44 11.70 -20.94 6.64
N GLU A 45 11.83 -22.22 6.32
CA GLU A 45 11.43 -22.76 5.01
C GLU A 45 9.92 -22.67 4.79
N GLY A 46 9.13 -23.04 5.80
CA GLY A 46 7.67 -22.96 5.75
C GLY A 46 7.19 -21.52 5.55
N MET A 47 7.75 -20.55 6.28
CA MET A 47 7.44 -19.14 6.09
C MET A 47 7.78 -18.65 4.67
N GLN A 48 8.97 -18.98 4.17
CA GLN A 48 9.37 -18.59 2.81
C GLN A 48 8.47 -19.21 1.75
N GLN A 49 8.04 -20.47 1.92
CA GLN A 49 7.09 -21.12 1.01
C GLN A 49 5.72 -20.44 1.06
N THR A 50 5.18 -20.19 2.26
CA THR A 50 3.89 -19.50 2.44
C THR A 50 3.92 -18.11 1.83
N LEU A 51 4.94 -17.31 2.13
CA LEU A 51 5.07 -15.96 1.59
C LEU A 51 5.26 -15.98 0.06
N ARG A 52 6.06 -16.91 -0.47
CA ARG A 52 6.26 -17.03 -1.93
C ARG A 52 4.93 -17.33 -2.63
N SER A 53 4.17 -18.28 -2.10
CA SER A 53 2.84 -18.62 -2.62
C SER A 53 1.90 -17.41 -2.59
N GLN A 54 1.84 -16.68 -1.47
CA GLN A 54 1.05 -15.44 -1.39
C GLN A 54 1.49 -14.40 -2.43
N LEU A 55 2.80 -14.19 -2.61
CA LEU A 55 3.32 -13.22 -3.58
C LEU A 55 3.04 -13.61 -5.04
N ASP A 56 3.10 -14.91 -5.37
CA ASP A 56 2.75 -15.43 -6.69
C ASP A 56 1.28 -15.19 -7.00
N GLU A 57 0.41 -15.46 -6.03
CA GLU A 57 -1.03 -15.24 -6.13
C GLU A 57 -1.39 -13.75 -6.26
N LEU A 58 -0.82 -12.90 -5.41
CA LEU A 58 -0.99 -11.45 -5.47
C LEU A 58 -0.56 -10.89 -6.84
N GLN A 59 0.60 -11.30 -7.35
CA GLN A 59 1.07 -10.88 -8.68
C GLN A 59 0.11 -11.34 -9.78
N ARG A 60 -0.32 -12.61 -9.73
CA ARG A 60 -1.25 -13.20 -10.70
C ARG A 60 -2.59 -12.48 -10.75
N ASP A 61 -3.05 -11.99 -9.60
CA ASP A 61 -4.33 -11.30 -9.48
C ASP A 61 -4.21 -9.79 -9.68
N GLY A 62 -3.01 -9.28 -9.96
CA GLY A 62 -2.76 -7.92 -10.46
C GLY A 62 -2.23 -6.93 -9.43
N VAL A 63 -1.89 -7.37 -8.21
CA VAL A 63 -1.26 -6.53 -7.17
C VAL A 63 0.13 -6.08 -7.63
N ASN A 64 0.46 -4.81 -7.36
CA ASN A 64 1.73 -4.19 -7.77
C ASN A 64 2.53 -3.58 -6.60
N ALA A 65 2.01 -3.64 -5.37
CA ALA A 65 2.71 -3.23 -4.16
C ALA A 65 2.32 -4.11 -2.97
N VAL A 66 3.30 -4.48 -2.15
CA VAL A 66 3.11 -5.23 -0.91
C VAL A 66 3.47 -4.34 0.26
N ILE A 67 2.57 -4.25 1.24
CA ILE A 67 2.79 -3.53 2.50
C ILE A 67 3.03 -4.57 3.59
N PHE A 68 4.30 -4.80 3.92
CA PHE A 68 4.72 -5.89 4.80
C PHE A 68 5.01 -5.37 6.21
N GLN A 69 4.36 -5.94 7.22
CA GLN A 69 4.58 -5.55 8.61
C GLN A 69 5.95 -6.02 9.09
N VAL A 70 6.86 -5.07 9.33
CA VAL A 70 8.23 -5.34 9.78
C VAL A 70 8.46 -5.05 11.26
N ARG A 71 7.53 -4.31 11.88
CA ARG A 71 7.55 -3.95 13.31
C ARG A 71 6.12 -3.92 13.86
N ALA A 72 5.82 -4.81 14.80
CA ALA A 72 4.47 -4.98 15.33
C ALA A 72 4.29 -4.38 16.72
N GLU A 73 5.29 -4.57 17.59
CA GLU A 73 5.23 -4.21 19.00
C GLU A 73 6.62 -3.88 19.56
N CYS A 74 7.30 -2.87 18.98
CA CYS A 74 8.69 -2.53 19.30
C CYS A 74 9.67 -3.72 19.12
N ASP A 75 9.40 -4.53 18.12
CA ASP A 75 10.15 -5.71 17.72
C ASP A 75 10.42 -5.71 16.21
N ALA A 76 11.30 -6.60 15.73
CA ALA A 76 11.77 -6.56 14.35
C ALA A 76 11.59 -7.90 13.62
N MET A 77 10.98 -7.86 12.43
CA MET A 77 10.99 -8.94 11.44
C MET A 77 12.25 -8.89 10.56
N TYR A 78 13.37 -8.44 11.12
CA TYR A 78 14.64 -8.20 10.45
C TYR A 78 15.75 -8.09 11.52
N PRO A 79 17.03 -8.33 11.20
CA PRO A 79 18.13 -8.14 12.15
C PRO A 79 18.24 -6.65 12.52
N SER A 80 17.97 -6.34 13.78
CA SER A 80 18.02 -4.98 14.32
C SER A 80 19.01 -4.90 15.49
N ASN A 81 19.78 -3.80 15.52
CA ASN A 81 20.65 -3.47 16.65
C ASN A 81 19.91 -2.68 17.76
N TYR A 82 18.62 -2.39 17.55
CA TYR A 82 17.83 -1.52 18.43
C TYR A 82 16.63 -2.23 19.04
N GLU A 83 16.03 -3.18 18.30
CA GLU A 83 14.81 -3.87 18.71
C GLU A 83 15.02 -5.38 18.71
N PRO A 84 14.42 -6.11 19.66
CA PRO A 84 14.50 -7.56 19.68
C PRO A 84 13.81 -8.17 18.45
N TRP A 85 14.22 -9.38 18.07
CA TRP A 85 13.51 -10.16 17.08
C TRP A 85 12.05 -10.35 17.46
N SER A 86 11.16 -10.29 16.47
CA SER A 86 9.73 -10.45 16.69
C SER A 86 9.38 -11.87 17.10
N ARG A 87 8.53 -11.99 18.13
CA ARG A 87 7.93 -13.27 18.52
C ARG A 87 7.03 -13.85 17.44
N PHE A 88 6.56 -13.05 16.48
CA PHE A 88 5.73 -13.54 15.38
C PHE A 88 6.54 -14.40 14.38
N LEU A 89 7.88 -14.44 14.50
CA LEU A 89 8.75 -15.36 13.76
C LEU A 89 8.92 -16.71 14.47
N THR A 90 9.23 -16.68 15.76
CA THR A 90 9.78 -17.85 16.50
C THR A 90 8.94 -18.25 17.71
N GLY A 91 7.88 -17.52 18.02
CA GLY A 91 7.09 -17.68 19.25
C GLY A 91 7.64 -16.91 20.45
N GLN A 92 8.89 -16.43 20.40
CA GLN A 92 9.57 -15.76 21.52
C GLN A 92 10.30 -14.49 21.05
N GLN A 93 10.10 -13.36 21.74
CA GLN A 93 10.82 -12.13 21.42
C GLN A 93 12.33 -12.28 21.68
N GLY A 94 13.15 -11.65 20.85
CA GLY A 94 14.61 -11.66 20.97
C GLY A 94 15.30 -12.89 20.37
N VAL A 95 14.54 -13.90 19.94
CA VAL A 95 15.10 -15.12 19.33
C VAL A 95 15.10 -15.00 17.81
N ALA A 96 16.29 -15.01 17.22
CA ALA A 96 16.48 -15.02 15.77
C ALA A 96 15.92 -16.31 15.12
N PRO A 97 15.40 -16.26 13.88
CA PRO A 97 14.93 -17.46 13.20
C PRO A 97 16.07 -18.46 12.94
N GLN A 98 15.75 -19.76 12.95
CA GLN A 98 16.69 -20.85 12.65
C GLN A 98 16.04 -21.85 11.67
N PRO A 99 16.69 -22.17 10.52
CA PRO A 99 17.91 -21.57 9.98
C PRO A 99 17.82 -20.05 9.80
N TYR A 100 18.94 -19.34 10.01
CA TYR A 100 18.99 -17.88 9.93
C TYR A 100 18.53 -17.36 8.57
N TRP A 101 17.71 -16.31 8.59
CA TRP A 101 17.39 -15.48 7.43
C TRP A 101 16.95 -14.08 7.88
N ASP A 102 16.97 -13.13 6.94
CA ASP A 102 16.44 -11.77 7.11
C ASP A 102 15.10 -11.66 6.36
N PRO A 103 13.95 -11.68 7.07
CA PRO A 103 12.63 -11.67 6.43
C PRO A 103 12.37 -10.42 5.60
N LEU A 104 12.77 -9.23 6.07
CA LEU A 104 12.60 -7.99 5.32
C LEU A 104 13.44 -8.01 4.03
N LYS A 105 14.71 -8.40 4.09
CA LYS A 105 15.55 -8.51 2.88
C LYS A 105 14.96 -9.48 1.87
N TRP A 106 14.50 -10.64 2.34
CA TRP A 106 13.90 -11.65 1.49
C TRP A 106 12.60 -11.16 0.82
N MET A 107 11.74 -10.47 1.57
CA MET A 107 10.49 -9.89 1.03
C MET A 107 10.76 -8.84 -0.05
N ILE A 108 11.78 -8.00 0.12
CA ILE A 108 12.21 -7.02 -0.90
C ILE A 108 12.59 -7.75 -2.18
N ASP A 109 13.49 -8.72 -2.07
CA ASP A 109 14.00 -9.45 -3.23
C ASP A 109 12.88 -10.17 -3.98
N GLU A 110 11.97 -10.84 -3.27
CA GLU A 110 10.87 -11.57 -3.88
C GLU A 110 9.81 -10.66 -4.51
N CYS A 111 9.53 -9.49 -3.91
CA CYS A 111 8.64 -8.50 -4.52
C CYS A 111 9.27 -7.91 -5.79
N HIS A 112 10.55 -7.51 -5.73
CA HIS A 112 11.26 -6.90 -6.85
C HIS A 112 11.41 -7.85 -8.05
N LYS A 113 11.68 -9.14 -7.80
CA LYS A 113 11.67 -10.19 -8.85
C LYS A 113 10.33 -10.25 -9.60
N ARG A 114 9.23 -9.95 -8.91
CA ARG A 114 7.86 -9.93 -9.46
C ARG A 114 7.44 -8.57 -10.02
N GLY A 115 8.34 -7.58 -10.00
CA GLY A 115 8.04 -6.21 -10.42
C GLY A 115 7.17 -5.43 -9.43
N MET A 116 6.85 -6.00 -8.27
CA MET A 116 6.08 -5.35 -7.21
C MET A 116 6.97 -4.42 -6.38
N GLU A 117 6.38 -3.37 -5.80
CA GLU A 117 7.03 -2.55 -4.78
C GLU A 117 6.90 -3.20 -3.40
N LEU A 118 7.88 -2.98 -2.51
CA LEU A 118 7.75 -3.31 -1.08
C LEU A 118 7.73 -2.04 -0.23
N HIS A 119 6.67 -1.91 0.56
CA HIS A 119 6.53 -0.87 1.58
C HIS A 119 6.70 -1.48 2.97
N ALA A 120 7.71 -1.03 3.72
CA ALA A 120 7.94 -1.49 5.10
C ALA A 120 6.92 -0.84 6.04
N TRP A 121 6.06 -1.66 6.64
CA TRP A 121 5.03 -1.22 7.57
C TRP A 121 5.46 -1.39 9.03
N ILE A 122 5.39 -0.31 9.79
CA ILE A 122 5.56 -0.34 11.25
C ILE A 122 4.28 0.08 11.94
N ASN A 123 3.96 -0.55 13.06
CA ASN A 123 3.19 0.13 14.10
C ASN A 123 4.16 1.06 14.85
N PRO A 124 3.90 2.37 14.98
CA PRO A 124 4.86 3.31 15.57
C PRO A 124 4.90 3.24 17.11
N TYR A 125 3.76 3.19 17.80
CA TYR A 125 3.72 3.37 19.26
C TYR A 125 3.48 2.10 20.06
N ARG A 126 2.91 1.04 19.46
CA ARG A 126 2.69 -0.21 20.19
C ARG A 126 4.04 -0.82 20.60
N ALA A 127 4.19 -1.08 21.89
CA ALA A 127 5.34 -1.73 22.49
C ALA A 127 5.01 -3.13 23.04
N LYS A 128 3.73 -3.44 23.25
CA LYS A 128 3.29 -4.77 23.67
C LYS A 128 1.82 -4.96 23.29
N THR A 129 1.48 -6.03 22.59
CA THR A 129 0.10 -6.47 22.36
C THR A 129 -0.50 -7.13 23.61
N LYS A 130 -1.83 -7.28 23.65
CA LYS A 130 -2.52 -8.02 24.72
C LYS A 130 -2.06 -9.47 24.84
N THR A 131 -1.69 -10.09 23.71
CA THR A 131 -1.30 -11.52 23.65
C THR A 131 0.17 -11.76 23.94
N THR A 132 0.98 -10.70 24.08
CA THR A 132 2.39 -10.82 24.49
C THR A 132 2.47 -10.90 26.01
N SER A 133 2.97 -12.03 26.51
CA SER A 133 3.13 -12.29 27.95
C SER A 133 4.53 -11.98 28.46
N VAL A 134 5.56 -12.16 27.62
CA VAL A 134 6.98 -11.99 27.99
C VAL A 134 7.67 -11.08 26.99
N LEU A 135 8.37 -10.07 27.51
CA LEU A 135 9.21 -9.16 26.73
C LEU A 135 10.67 -9.58 26.85
N ALA A 136 11.44 -9.45 25.76
CA ALA A 136 12.89 -9.65 25.81
C ALA A 136 13.56 -8.69 26.81
N SER A 137 14.65 -9.09 27.46
CA SER A 137 15.36 -8.22 28.42
C SER A 137 15.86 -6.92 27.78
N SER A 138 16.20 -6.94 26.50
CA SER A 138 16.60 -5.78 25.70
C SER A 138 15.45 -4.90 25.20
N HIS A 139 14.20 -5.27 25.48
CA HIS A 139 13.02 -4.55 25.00
C HIS A 139 12.91 -3.16 25.64
N ILE A 140 12.47 -2.15 24.88
CA ILE A 140 12.42 -0.75 25.35
C ILE A 140 11.61 -0.55 26.63
N ALA A 141 10.49 -1.27 26.78
CA ALA A 141 9.67 -1.22 28.00
C ALA A 141 10.37 -1.81 29.25
N ASN A 142 11.43 -2.62 29.06
CA ASN A 142 12.24 -3.16 30.15
C ASN A 142 13.47 -2.28 30.42
N THR A 143 14.16 -1.80 29.38
CA THR A 143 15.36 -0.96 29.54
C THR A 143 15.02 0.48 29.93
N ASN A 144 13.83 0.96 29.56
CA ASN A 144 13.36 2.32 29.75
C ASN A 144 11.85 2.31 30.08
N PRO A 145 11.44 1.80 31.26
CA PRO A 145 10.03 1.63 31.60
C PRO A 145 9.25 2.96 31.65
N GLU A 146 9.91 4.09 31.86
CA GLU A 146 9.33 5.44 31.84
C GLU A 146 8.80 5.86 30.46
N ARG A 147 9.16 5.13 29.40
CA ARG A 147 8.87 5.44 28.00
C ARG A 147 7.49 5.01 27.55
N VAL A 148 6.89 4.10 28.30
CA VAL A 148 5.62 3.47 27.97
C VAL A 148 4.58 3.74 29.05
N PHE A 149 3.31 3.73 28.67
CA PHE A 149 2.21 3.58 29.62
C PHE A 149 1.42 2.30 29.32
N LYS A 150 0.81 1.72 30.36
CA LYS A 150 -0.12 0.60 30.21
C LYS A 150 -1.49 1.12 29.81
N TYR A 151 -2.13 0.47 28.84
CA TYR A 151 -3.49 0.78 28.42
C TYR A 151 -4.14 -0.48 27.86
N ASP A 152 -5.25 -0.93 28.45
CA ASP A 152 -6.02 -2.09 27.95
C ASP A 152 -5.11 -3.33 27.70
N ASP A 153 -4.30 -3.69 28.70
CA ASP A 153 -3.29 -4.77 28.67
C ASP A 153 -2.19 -4.68 27.61
N GLN A 154 -2.10 -3.55 26.92
CA GLN A 154 -1.00 -3.19 26.02
C GLN A 154 0.00 -2.27 26.73
N TYR A 155 1.21 -2.18 26.17
CA TYR A 155 2.14 -1.09 26.42
C TYR A 155 2.25 -0.23 25.17
N ILE A 156 2.17 1.09 25.37
CA ILE A 156 2.20 2.09 24.32
C ILE A 156 3.34 3.06 24.63
N LEU A 157 4.27 3.25 23.69
CA LEU A 157 5.26 4.33 23.74
C LEU A 157 4.49 5.65 23.82
N ASN A 158 4.75 6.44 24.86
CA ASN A 158 4.02 7.68 25.09
C ASN A 158 4.32 8.71 23.97
N PRO A 159 3.34 9.08 23.12
CA PRO A 159 3.59 10.04 22.03
C PRO A 159 3.94 11.44 22.54
N GLY A 160 3.60 11.77 23.79
CA GLY A 160 3.95 13.02 24.44
C GLY A 160 5.42 13.17 24.84
N GLN A 161 6.24 12.12 24.71
CA GLN A 161 7.67 12.16 25.01
C GLN A 161 8.50 12.40 23.73
N PRO A 162 9.29 13.51 23.65
CA PRO A 162 10.12 13.81 22.50
C PRO A 162 11.06 12.69 22.08
N GLU A 163 11.67 12.02 23.05
CA GLU A 163 12.66 11.01 22.76
C GLU A 163 11.99 9.77 22.13
N ASN A 164 10.66 9.54 22.31
CA ASN A 164 9.97 8.38 21.72
C ASN A 164 9.79 8.61 20.21
N ARG A 165 9.49 9.85 19.82
CA ARG A 165 9.50 10.28 18.42
C ARG A 165 10.90 10.10 17.82
N GLU A 166 11.95 10.50 18.52
CA GLU A 166 13.35 10.31 18.07
C GLU A 166 13.70 8.83 17.90
N TYR A 167 13.33 8.00 18.88
CA TYR A 167 13.54 6.56 18.83
C TYR A 167 12.87 5.92 17.60
N ILE A 168 11.60 6.22 17.34
CA ILE A 168 10.90 5.67 16.17
C ILE A 168 11.53 6.17 14.86
N CYS A 169 11.93 7.45 14.78
CA CYS A 169 12.62 8.00 13.61
C CYS A 169 13.99 7.34 13.39
N LYS A 170 14.69 6.94 14.46
CA LYS A 170 15.94 6.18 14.39
C LYS A 170 15.71 4.79 13.79
N ILE A 171 14.65 4.09 14.19
CA ILE A 171 14.27 2.79 13.60
C ILE A 171 13.94 2.95 12.11
N ALA A 172 13.11 3.95 11.77
CA ALA A 172 12.76 4.22 10.37
C ALA A 172 13.98 4.55 9.51
N THR A 173 14.91 5.35 10.04
CA THR A 173 16.18 5.70 9.39
C THR A 173 17.06 4.47 9.18
N ASP A 174 17.15 3.58 10.17
CA ASP A 174 17.91 2.33 10.06
C ASP A 174 17.36 1.42 8.96
N ILE A 175 16.04 1.18 8.96
CA ILE A 175 15.36 0.40 7.92
C ILE A 175 15.62 1.02 6.55
N THR A 176 15.32 2.32 6.41
CA THR A 176 15.45 3.05 5.14
C THR A 176 16.89 3.01 4.62
N ARG A 177 17.90 3.10 5.50
CA ARG A 177 19.30 3.09 5.11
C ARG A 177 19.74 1.71 4.61
N ARG A 178 19.41 0.65 5.36
CA ARG A 178 19.93 -0.71 5.11
C ARG A 178 19.17 -1.47 4.03
N TYR A 179 17.89 -1.18 3.84
CA TYR A 179 17.01 -1.99 2.97
C TYR A 179 16.57 -1.21 1.73
N ASP A 180 16.48 -1.88 0.58
CA ASP A 180 16.01 -1.30 -0.68
C ASP A 180 14.47 -1.27 -0.78
N ILE A 181 13.83 -0.68 0.22
CA ILE A 181 12.38 -0.47 0.24
C ILE A 181 11.97 0.60 -0.80
N ASP A 182 10.75 0.49 -1.32
CA ASP A 182 10.15 1.48 -2.22
C ASP A 182 9.26 2.46 -1.45
N GLY A 183 8.74 2.02 -0.30
CA GLY A 183 7.96 2.85 0.59
C GLY A 183 8.12 2.50 2.06
N PHE A 184 7.68 3.42 2.90
CA PHE A 184 7.57 3.29 4.34
C PHE A 184 6.11 3.56 4.72
N HIS A 185 5.56 2.76 5.61
CA HIS A 185 4.14 2.79 5.93
C HIS A 185 3.89 2.75 7.43
N ILE A 186 2.93 3.53 7.88
CA ILE A 186 2.32 3.39 9.22
C ILE A 186 0.82 3.21 9.06
N ASP A 187 0.23 2.45 9.97
CA ASP A 187 -1.21 2.22 10.04
C ASP A 187 -1.89 3.26 10.95
N ASP A 188 -3.01 2.87 11.56
CA ASP A 188 -3.98 3.71 12.24
C ASP A 188 -3.73 3.87 13.75
N TYR A 189 -2.67 3.29 14.29
CA TYR A 189 -2.36 3.34 15.72
C TYR A 189 -1.48 4.55 16.06
N PHE A 190 -2.12 5.60 16.56
CA PHE A 190 -1.45 6.79 17.10
C PHE A 190 -1.49 6.75 18.63
N TYR A 191 -2.42 7.49 19.25
CA TYR A 191 -2.87 7.16 20.60
C TYR A 191 -3.76 5.91 20.55
N PRO A 192 -3.88 5.16 21.67
CA PRO A 192 -4.64 3.92 21.66
C PRO A 192 -6.12 4.18 21.43
N TYR A 193 -6.77 3.22 20.78
CA TYR A 193 -8.21 3.20 20.59
C TYR A 193 -8.93 3.32 21.94
N PRO A 194 -9.97 4.17 22.07
CA PRO A 194 -10.78 4.26 23.28
C PRO A 194 -11.27 2.89 23.75
N ALA A 195 -10.99 2.57 25.01
CA ALA A 195 -11.39 1.33 25.66
C ALA A 195 -12.16 1.66 26.96
N PRO A 196 -13.28 0.98 27.26
CA PRO A 196 -14.09 1.27 28.44
C PRO A 196 -13.26 1.23 29.73
N GLY A 197 -13.42 2.26 30.57
CA GLY A 197 -12.74 2.38 31.87
C GLY A 197 -11.23 2.65 31.78
N GLN A 198 -10.67 2.84 30.59
CA GLN A 198 -9.25 3.16 30.42
C GLN A 198 -9.03 4.67 30.31
N THR A 199 -7.95 5.15 30.90
CA THR A 199 -7.50 6.54 30.79
C THR A 199 -6.06 6.55 30.31
N ILE A 200 -5.77 7.36 29.29
CA ILE A 200 -4.40 7.56 28.79
C ILE A 200 -3.59 8.29 29.87
N GLN A 201 -2.53 7.63 30.35
CA GLN A 201 -1.70 8.10 31.46
C GLN A 201 -0.56 9.00 30.95
N ASP A 202 -0.88 10.22 30.54
CA ASP A 202 0.10 11.19 30.00
C ASP A 202 0.12 12.54 30.73
N ASP A 203 -0.36 12.57 31.98
CA ASP A 203 -0.39 13.79 32.81
C ASP A 203 0.98 14.39 33.06
N LYS A 204 1.97 13.54 33.32
CA LYS A 204 3.36 13.99 33.56
C LYS A 204 3.94 14.63 32.29
N GLU A 205 3.72 14.00 31.14
CA GLU A 205 4.17 14.52 29.85
C GLU A 205 3.43 15.79 29.47
N PHE A 206 2.13 15.88 29.71
CA PHE A 206 1.37 17.09 29.46
C PHE A 206 1.89 18.25 30.31
N GLN A 207 2.11 18.04 31.61
CA GLN A 207 2.64 19.09 32.49
C GLN A 207 4.04 19.56 32.05
N LYS A 208 4.90 18.64 31.60
CA LYS A 208 6.28 18.92 31.24
C LYS A 208 6.46 19.49 29.83
N TYR A 209 5.66 19.02 28.87
CA TYR A 209 5.88 19.23 27.43
C TYR A 209 4.66 19.85 26.72
N ASN A 210 3.75 20.53 27.43
CA ASN A 210 2.57 21.15 26.80
C ASN A 210 2.91 22.23 25.75
N ASN A 211 4.11 22.81 25.80
CA ASN A 211 4.55 23.90 24.92
C ASN A 211 3.53 25.05 24.84
N GLY A 212 2.87 25.37 25.96
CA GLY A 212 1.84 26.41 26.04
C GLY A 212 0.45 26.01 25.54
N ILE A 213 0.26 24.79 25.03
CA ILE A 213 -1.04 24.26 24.60
C ILE A 213 -1.86 23.88 25.85
N LYS A 214 -3.02 24.51 26.02
CA LYS A 214 -3.87 24.31 27.21
C LYS A 214 -4.86 23.16 27.07
N ASP A 215 -5.34 22.89 25.85
CA ASP A 215 -6.22 21.75 25.59
C ASP A 215 -5.39 20.48 25.40
N ARG A 216 -5.72 19.43 26.15
CA ARG A 216 -4.98 18.17 26.11
C ARG A 216 -5.13 17.47 24.77
N GLY A 217 -6.30 17.55 24.13
CA GLY A 217 -6.52 16.93 22.83
C GLY A 217 -5.68 17.61 21.74
N ASP A 218 -5.60 18.94 21.76
CA ASP A 218 -4.74 19.71 20.86
C ASP A 218 -3.27 19.39 21.08
N TRP A 219 -2.84 19.23 22.34
CA TRP A 219 -1.46 18.83 22.64
C TRP A 219 -1.14 17.42 22.13
N ARG A 220 -2.06 16.46 22.31
CA ARG A 220 -1.90 15.10 21.76
C ARG A 220 -1.79 15.14 20.24
N ARG A 221 -2.67 15.88 19.55
CA ARG A 221 -2.62 16.09 18.10
C ARG A 221 -1.30 16.72 17.67
N TYR A 222 -0.85 17.76 18.38
CA TYR A 222 0.41 18.43 18.13
C TYR A 222 1.60 17.45 18.19
N ASN A 223 1.65 16.57 19.18
CA ASN A 223 2.72 15.57 19.29
C ASN A 223 2.73 14.57 18.14
N VAL A 224 1.55 14.08 17.73
CA VAL A 224 1.44 13.20 16.56
C VAL A 224 1.84 13.95 15.29
N ASN A 225 1.42 15.20 15.12
CA ASN A 225 1.80 16.05 13.98
C ASN A 225 3.32 16.24 13.90
N LEU A 226 3.99 16.53 15.02
CA LEU A 226 5.45 16.60 15.09
C LEU A 226 6.10 15.28 14.69
N PHE A 227 5.57 14.15 15.17
CA PHE A 227 6.07 12.83 14.80
C PHE A 227 5.94 12.57 13.30
N ILE A 228 4.78 12.82 12.70
CA ILE A 228 4.55 12.57 11.27
C ILE A 228 5.51 13.40 10.42
N LYS A 229 5.66 14.69 10.74
CA LYS A 229 6.60 15.56 10.04
C LYS A 229 8.04 15.06 10.19
N GLN A 230 8.48 14.77 11.42
CA GLN A 230 9.86 14.33 11.67
C GLN A 230 10.17 12.97 11.03
N LEU A 231 9.21 12.05 11.03
CA LEU A 231 9.35 10.75 10.38
C LEU A 231 9.53 10.91 8.87
N SER A 232 8.69 11.75 8.25
CA SER A 232 8.80 12.12 6.83
C SER A 232 10.19 12.68 6.50
N ASP A 233 10.59 13.73 7.21
CA ASP A 233 11.90 14.38 7.05
C ASP A 233 13.05 13.37 7.20
N SER A 234 12.95 12.44 8.17
CA SER A 234 13.97 11.42 8.43
C SER A 234 14.09 10.40 7.30
N ILE A 235 12.97 9.94 6.74
CA ILE A 235 12.95 8.97 5.63
C ILE A 235 13.57 9.61 4.38
N HIS A 236 13.08 10.80 3.99
CA HIS A 236 13.52 11.46 2.77
C HIS A 236 14.96 11.96 2.85
N ALA A 237 15.46 12.31 4.04
CA ALA A 237 16.87 12.64 4.24
C ALA A 237 17.81 11.46 3.92
N VAL A 238 17.34 10.22 4.09
CA VAL A 238 18.14 9.00 3.83
C VAL A 238 17.98 8.56 2.38
N LYS A 239 16.74 8.45 1.90
CA LYS A 239 16.40 8.06 0.52
C LYS A 239 15.21 8.89 0.04
N PRO A 240 15.44 9.98 -0.73
CA PRO A 240 14.37 10.88 -1.17
C PRO A 240 13.25 10.25 -2.00
N TRP A 241 13.47 9.04 -2.53
CA TRP A 241 12.49 8.31 -3.35
C TRP A 241 11.63 7.32 -2.55
N VAL A 242 11.93 7.09 -1.27
CA VAL A 242 11.13 6.19 -0.44
C VAL A 242 9.84 6.91 -0.07
N LYS A 243 8.72 6.40 -0.57
CA LYS A 243 7.39 6.99 -0.38
C LYS A 243 6.95 6.78 1.06
N PHE A 244 6.62 7.83 1.80
CA PHE A 244 6.05 7.70 3.13
C PHE A 244 4.52 7.79 3.06
N GLY A 245 3.80 6.78 3.52
CA GLY A 245 2.33 6.85 3.58
C GLY A 245 1.73 6.35 4.88
N VAL A 246 0.48 6.75 5.08
CA VAL A 246 -0.29 6.47 6.29
C VAL A 246 -1.63 5.82 5.94
N SER A 247 -2.03 4.81 6.71
CA SER A 247 -3.35 4.18 6.63
C SER A 247 -4.16 4.51 7.87
N PRO A 248 -4.82 5.68 7.93
CA PRO A 248 -5.59 6.09 9.10
C PRO A 248 -6.94 5.37 9.18
N PHE A 249 -7.61 5.49 10.33
CA PHE A 249 -8.99 5.01 10.48
C PHE A 249 -9.90 5.64 9.41
N GLY A 250 -11.00 4.97 9.03
CA GLY A 250 -11.79 5.43 7.89
C GLY A 250 -12.62 6.70 8.13
N ILE A 251 -12.93 7.07 9.38
CA ILE A 251 -13.65 8.31 9.71
C ILE A 251 -12.65 9.37 10.16
N TYR A 252 -12.54 10.50 9.45
CA TYR A 252 -11.73 11.63 9.91
C TYR A 252 -12.40 12.33 11.11
N ARG A 253 -13.61 12.85 10.89
CA ARG A 253 -14.51 13.44 11.90
C ARG A 253 -15.95 13.21 11.48
N ASN A 254 -16.84 13.04 12.45
CA ASN A 254 -18.27 12.97 12.27
C ASN A 254 -18.86 14.38 12.08
N LYS A 255 -20.00 14.47 11.39
CA LYS A 255 -20.73 15.72 11.18
C LYS A 255 -21.11 16.42 12.47
N LYS A 256 -21.43 15.65 13.52
CA LYS A 256 -21.76 16.17 14.86
C LYS A 256 -20.57 16.85 15.56
N SER A 257 -19.34 16.47 15.20
CA SER A 257 -18.11 16.98 15.83
C SER A 257 -17.51 18.15 15.06
N ALA A 258 -17.71 18.21 13.75
CA ALA A 258 -17.19 19.28 12.89
C ALA A 258 -18.06 19.51 11.65
N THR A 259 -18.14 20.77 11.21
CA THR A 259 -18.88 21.16 10.00
C THR A 259 -18.38 20.44 8.74
N ILE A 260 -17.08 20.17 8.66
CA ILE A 260 -16.45 19.41 7.57
C ILE A 260 -16.58 17.89 7.73
N GLY A 261 -17.11 17.38 8.84
CA GLY A 261 -17.19 15.95 9.11
C GLY A 261 -18.14 15.20 8.16
N SER A 262 -17.87 13.90 7.98
CA SER A 262 -18.71 12.97 7.22
C SER A 262 -20.02 12.67 7.94
N GLN A 263 -21.06 12.26 7.22
CA GLN A 263 -22.35 11.82 7.78
C GLN A 263 -22.23 10.44 8.46
N THR A 264 -21.43 10.40 9.53
CA THR A 264 -21.07 9.22 10.31
C THR A 264 -21.22 9.49 11.80
N SER A 265 -21.14 8.44 12.61
CA SER A 265 -21.31 8.53 14.06
C SER A 265 -20.33 7.65 14.87
N GLY A 266 -19.38 6.99 14.21
CA GLY A 266 -18.38 6.12 14.83
C GLY A 266 -17.19 6.85 15.46
N MET A 267 -16.13 6.10 15.77
CA MET A 267 -14.83 6.63 16.20
C MET A 267 -14.23 7.56 15.13
N GLN A 268 -13.34 8.47 15.51
CA GLN A 268 -12.80 9.52 14.64
C GLN A 268 -11.28 9.64 14.81
N ASN A 269 -10.55 9.80 13.71
CA ASN A 269 -9.10 10.04 13.75
C ASN A 269 -8.75 11.27 14.59
N TYR A 270 -9.37 12.42 14.28
CA TYR A 270 -8.97 13.70 14.86
C TYR A 270 -9.26 13.79 16.37
N ASP A 271 -10.40 13.26 16.78
CA ASP A 271 -10.94 13.44 18.12
C ASP A 271 -10.51 12.30 19.07
N ASP A 272 -10.50 11.05 18.59
CA ASP A 272 -10.27 9.88 19.46
C ASP A 272 -8.84 9.35 19.37
N LEU A 273 -8.22 9.41 18.18
CA LEU A 273 -6.85 8.93 17.93
C LEU A 273 -5.81 10.05 17.85
N TYR A 274 -6.27 11.31 17.90
CA TYR A 274 -5.47 12.54 17.80
C TYR A 274 -4.62 12.60 16.51
N ALA A 275 -5.19 12.11 15.41
CA ALA A 275 -4.58 12.07 14.09
C ALA A 275 -5.20 13.12 13.15
N ASP A 276 -4.48 14.22 12.93
CA ASP A 276 -4.89 15.27 11.98
C ASP A 276 -4.42 14.95 10.56
N VAL A 277 -5.03 13.92 9.96
CA VAL A 277 -4.65 13.40 8.64
C VAL A 277 -4.73 14.46 7.55
N LEU A 278 -5.73 15.35 7.60
CA LEU A 278 -5.86 16.41 6.60
C LEU A 278 -4.69 17.40 6.68
N LEU A 279 -4.22 17.74 7.87
CA LEU A 279 -3.02 18.56 8.03
C LEU A 279 -1.80 17.89 7.37
N TRP A 280 -1.62 16.59 7.56
CA TRP A 280 -0.47 15.85 7.01
C TRP A 280 -0.50 15.80 5.49
N VAL A 281 -1.67 15.50 4.91
CA VAL A 281 -1.89 15.47 3.46
C VAL A 281 -1.68 16.85 2.85
N ASN A 282 -2.25 17.90 3.45
CA ASN A 282 -2.20 19.26 2.91
C ASN A 282 -0.80 19.90 3.00
N ASN A 283 -0.05 19.61 4.06
CA ASN A 283 1.33 20.08 4.17
C ASN A 283 2.33 19.16 3.46
N GLY A 284 1.86 18.04 2.91
CA GLY A 284 2.71 17.11 2.19
C GLY A 284 3.68 16.33 3.07
N TRP A 285 3.37 16.18 4.36
CA TRP A 285 4.18 15.39 5.30
C TRP A 285 4.02 13.88 5.07
N VAL A 286 3.00 13.48 4.32
CA VAL A 286 2.88 12.14 3.76
C VAL A 286 2.83 12.23 2.23
N ASP A 287 3.33 11.21 1.56
CA ASP A 287 3.33 11.08 0.10
C ASP A 287 2.07 10.40 -0.43
N TYR A 288 1.38 9.61 0.39
CA TYR A 288 0.07 9.04 0.09
C TYR A 288 -0.76 8.76 1.35
N CYS A 289 -2.08 8.66 1.19
CA CYS A 289 -3.03 8.36 2.27
C CYS A 289 -3.90 7.15 1.91
N VAL A 290 -4.17 6.29 2.90
CA VAL A 290 -4.97 5.06 2.73
C VAL A 290 -6.05 4.92 3.81
N PRO A 291 -7.13 5.73 3.80
CA PRO A 291 -8.19 5.56 4.79
C PRO A 291 -8.80 4.15 4.74
N GLN A 292 -8.95 3.56 5.92
CA GLN A 292 -9.49 2.21 6.10
C GLN A 292 -11.03 2.20 5.99
N LEU A 293 -11.56 2.06 4.78
CA LEU A 293 -13.01 2.03 4.52
C LEU A 293 -13.58 0.63 4.69
N TYR A 294 -13.46 0.12 5.90
CA TYR A 294 -13.78 -1.25 6.26
C TYR A 294 -15.25 -1.42 6.64
N TRP A 295 -16.18 -0.77 5.94
CA TRP A 295 -17.61 -0.98 6.15
C TRP A 295 -18.29 -1.40 4.86
N GLN A 296 -19.47 -1.98 5.01
CA GLN A 296 -20.38 -2.20 3.89
C GLN A 296 -21.05 -0.89 3.49
N VAL A 297 -21.47 -0.81 2.23
CA VAL A 297 -22.39 0.21 1.72
C VAL A 297 -23.71 0.11 2.51
N GLY A 298 -24.21 1.25 2.94
CA GLY A 298 -25.41 1.39 3.79
C GLY A 298 -25.15 1.21 5.29
N HIS A 299 -23.90 1.10 5.74
CA HIS A 299 -23.63 0.95 7.18
C HIS A 299 -24.09 2.20 7.96
N SER A 300 -24.97 2.02 8.95
CA SER A 300 -25.67 3.10 9.64
C SER A 300 -24.76 4.14 10.31
N SER A 301 -23.62 3.71 10.87
CA SER A 301 -22.69 4.62 11.55
C SER A 301 -21.50 5.08 10.70
N ALA A 302 -21.27 4.46 9.54
CA ALA A 302 -20.00 4.55 8.81
C ALA A 302 -20.19 4.07 7.35
N ASP A 303 -21.15 4.66 6.64
CA ASP A 303 -21.45 4.25 5.27
C ASP A 303 -20.23 4.38 4.35
N TYR A 304 -19.94 3.32 3.62
CA TYR A 304 -18.81 3.28 2.69
C TYR A 304 -18.93 4.36 1.60
N GLU A 305 -20.12 4.55 1.02
CA GLU A 305 -20.31 5.49 -0.08
C GLU A 305 -20.13 6.95 0.37
N GLU A 306 -20.68 7.31 1.53
CA GLU A 306 -20.41 8.59 2.18
C GLU A 306 -18.89 8.79 2.39
N LEU A 307 -18.21 7.80 2.95
CA LEU A 307 -16.80 7.92 3.31
C LEU A 307 -15.88 8.05 2.10
N ILE A 308 -16.06 7.25 1.05
CA ILE A 308 -15.21 7.36 -0.15
C ILE A 308 -15.40 8.73 -0.84
N LYS A 309 -16.64 9.23 -0.90
CA LYS A 309 -16.94 10.57 -1.44
C LYS A 309 -16.33 11.67 -0.58
N TRP A 310 -16.35 11.50 0.74
CA TRP A 310 -15.75 12.45 1.67
C TRP A 310 -14.24 12.53 1.49
N TRP A 311 -13.53 11.39 1.51
CA TRP A 311 -12.08 11.35 1.33
C TRP A 311 -11.65 11.87 -0.04
N ASN A 312 -12.36 11.49 -1.10
CA ASN A 312 -12.14 12.02 -2.44
C ASN A 312 -12.24 13.56 -2.49
N ARG A 313 -13.08 14.18 -1.67
CA ARG A 313 -13.23 15.63 -1.61
C ARG A 313 -12.09 16.32 -0.84
N TYR A 314 -11.71 15.78 0.32
CA TYR A 314 -10.89 16.52 1.29
C TYR A 314 -9.41 16.09 1.34
N ALA A 315 -9.03 14.94 0.80
CA ALA A 315 -7.65 14.42 0.87
C ALA A 315 -6.96 14.32 -0.49
N SER A 316 -7.25 15.24 -1.41
CA SER A 316 -6.79 15.19 -2.80
C SER A 316 -5.41 15.83 -3.08
N ASN A 317 -4.76 16.43 -2.08
CA ASN A 317 -3.43 17.04 -2.24
C ASN A 317 -2.29 16.00 -2.33
N ARG A 318 -2.58 14.74 -2.04
CA ARG A 318 -1.70 13.58 -2.20
C ARG A 318 -2.49 12.41 -2.79
N PRO A 319 -1.83 11.46 -3.48
CA PRO A 319 -2.46 10.22 -3.89
C PRO A 319 -3.27 9.57 -2.76
N LEU A 320 -4.54 9.31 -3.07
CA LEU A 320 -5.50 8.69 -2.15
C LEU A 320 -5.78 7.27 -2.63
N TYR A 321 -5.53 6.29 -1.77
CA TYR A 321 -5.88 4.89 -2.01
C TYR A 321 -6.93 4.47 -0.99
N ILE A 322 -7.83 3.55 -1.33
CA ILE A 322 -8.84 3.10 -0.37
C ILE A 322 -8.43 1.77 0.25
N GLY A 323 -8.38 1.71 1.58
CA GLY A 323 -8.26 0.45 2.31
C GLY A 323 -9.56 -0.34 2.24
N GLU A 324 -9.52 -1.53 1.66
CA GLU A 324 -10.68 -2.41 1.48
C GLU A 324 -10.60 -3.65 2.35
N ASP A 325 -11.62 -3.90 3.15
CA ASP A 325 -11.78 -5.18 3.81
C ASP A 325 -12.43 -6.19 2.84
N VAL A 326 -11.65 -7.20 2.43
CA VAL A 326 -12.05 -8.22 1.46
C VAL A 326 -13.23 -9.04 1.98
N GLU A 327 -13.13 -9.54 3.21
CA GLU A 327 -14.16 -10.40 3.81
C GLU A 327 -15.47 -9.63 3.95
N ARG A 328 -15.41 -8.40 4.44
CA ARG A 328 -16.61 -7.58 4.62
C ARG A 328 -17.27 -7.21 3.29
N THR A 329 -16.47 -6.96 2.26
CA THR A 329 -16.99 -6.64 0.92
C THR A 329 -17.78 -7.79 0.31
N VAL A 330 -17.34 -9.04 0.52
CA VAL A 330 -18.04 -10.21 -0.03
C VAL A 330 -19.12 -10.77 0.87
N LYS A 331 -19.11 -10.43 2.16
CA LYS A 331 -20.07 -10.91 3.16
C LYS A 331 -21.49 -10.36 2.96
N TYR A 332 -21.61 -9.09 2.56
CA TYR A 332 -22.89 -8.41 2.44
C TYR A 332 -23.33 -8.32 0.97
N ALA A 333 -24.64 -8.35 0.75
CA ALA A 333 -25.21 -8.11 -0.56
C ALA A 333 -25.10 -6.63 -0.97
N ASP A 334 -25.02 -6.37 -2.27
CA ASP A 334 -25.16 -5.02 -2.83
C ASP A 334 -26.59 -4.50 -2.59
N PRO A 335 -26.77 -3.34 -1.94
CA PRO A 335 -28.09 -2.73 -1.72
C PRO A 335 -28.89 -2.50 -3.02
N GLN A 336 -28.22 -2.31 -4.14
CA GLN A 336 -28.84 -2.11 -5.46
C GLN A 336 -28.94 -3.38 -6.29
N ASN A 337 -28.22 -4.45 -5.91
CA ASN A 337 -28.28 -5.75 -6.55
C ASN A 337 -28.12 -6.89 -5.54
N PRO A 338 -29.22 -7.33 -4.89
CA PRO A 338 -29.15 -8.35 -3.84
C PRO A 338 -28.60 -9.72 -4.27
N GLN A 339 -28.44 -9.96 -5.58
CA GLN A 339 -27.86 -11.19 -6.13
C GLN A 339 -26.33 -11.14 -6.25
N SER A 340 -25.71 -10.00 -5.94
CA SER A 340 -24.27 -9.82 -5.93
C SER A 340 -23.78 -9.37 -4.56
N ASN A 341 -22.50 -9.62 -4.28
CA ASN A 341 -21.84 -8.95 -3.17
C ASN A 341 -21.50 -7.50 -3.53
N GLN A 342 -20.89 -6.75 -2.61
CA GLN A 342 -20.67 -5.31 -2.82
C GLN A 342 -19.46 -4.96 -3.70
N LEU A 343 -18.70 -5.94 -4.19
CA LEU A 343 -17.49 -5.66 -4.99
C LEU A 343 -17.81 -4.82 -6.24
N PRO A 344 -18.80 -5.15 -7.09
CA PRO A 344 -19.09 -4.35 -8.28
C PRO A 344 -19.48 -2.91 -7.94
N TYR A 345 -20.27 -2.73 -6.90
CA TYR A 345 -20.70 -1.40 -6.43
C TYR A 345 -19.52 -0.56 -5.96
N LYS A 346 -18.67 -1.13 -5.09
CA LYS A 346 -17.47 -0.45 -4.60
C LYS A 346 -16.51 -0.12 -5.74
N ARG A 347 -16.32 -1.01 -6.72
CA ARG A 347 -15.48 -0.71 -7.90
C ARG A 347 -16.02 0.45 -8.73
N ARG A 348 -17.33 0.52 -8.93
CA ARG A 348 -17.95 1.67 -9.59
C ARG A 348 -17.70 2.97 -8.82
N LEU A 349 -17.77 2.94 -7.49
CA LEU A 349 -17.43 4.11 -6.68
C LEU A 349 -15.96 4.52 -6.85
N HIS A 350 -15.01 3.57 -6.86
CA HIS A 350 -13.60 3.89 -7.17
C HIS A 350 -13.47 4.57 -8.54
N ASP A 351 -14.13 4.05 -9.57
CA ASP A 351 -14.05 4.59 -10.93
C ASP A 351 -14.68 6.00 -11.05
N GLU A 352 -15.70 6.30 -10.26
CA GLU A 352 -16.37 7.61 -10.21
C GLU A 352 -15.57 8.66 -9.42
N MET A 353 -14.70 8.25 -8.50
CA MET A 353 -13.93 9.14 -7.65
C MET A 353 -12.61 9.55 -8.30
N LYS A 354 -12.61 10.70 -8.96
CA LYS A 354 -11.46 11.23 -9.73
C LYS A 354 -10.12 11.37 -8.97
N ASN A 355 -10.12 11.43 -7.63
CA ASN A 355 -8.92 11.55 -6.82
C ASN A 355 -8.53 10.22 -6.15
N VAL A 356 -9.28 9.13 -6.37
CA VAL A 356 -8.93 7.80 -5.88
C VAL A 356 -8.03 7.12 -6.91
N ASP A 357 -6.76 6.95 -6.54
CA ASP A 357 -5.69 6.46 -7.41
C ASP A 357 -5.36 4.97 -7.17
N GLY A 358 -6.13 4.29 -6.33
CA GLY A 358 -5.86 2.88 -6.04
C GLY A 358 -6.62 2.29 -4.86
N THR A 359 -6.25 1.05 -4.57
CA THR A 359 -6.87 0.19 -3.55
C THR A 359 -5.78 -0.54 -2.79
N VAL A 360 -5.98 -0.73 -1.49
CA VAL A 360 -5.12 -1.57 -0.65
C VAL A 360 -5.97 -2.61 0.07
N LEU A 361 -5.64 -3.87 -0.11
CA LEU A 361 -6.48 -4.99 0.31
C LEU A 361 -6.13 -5.44 1.74
N TRP A 362 -7.10 -5.28 2.64
CA TRP A 362 -7.08 -5.83 3.99
C TRP A 362 -7.86 -7.16 4.03
N TYR A 363 -7.23 -8.28 4.31
CA TYR A 363 -5.78 -8.49 4.31
C TYR A 363 -5.40 -9.49 3.23
N ALA A 364 -4.11 -9.50 2.86
CA ALA A 364 -3.61 -10.21 1.70
C ALA A 364 -4.06 -11.68 1.66
N LYS A 365 -4.08 -12.38 2.80
CA LYS A 365 -4.49 -13.79 2.86
C LYS A 365 -5.93 -14.00 2.41
N SER A 366 -6.87 -13.15 2.84
CA SER A 366 -8.28 -13.28 2.43
C SER A 366 -8.45 -13.11 0.92
N PHE A 367 -7.66 -12.21 0.33
CA PHE A 367 -7.60 -12.04 -1.12
C PHE A 367 -6.96 -13.26 -1.81
N VAL A 368 -5.80 -13.72 -1.33
CA VAL A 368 -5.10 -14.92 -1.84
C VAL A 368 -5.98 -16.17 -1.78
N ASP A 369 -6.78 -16.31 -0.74
CA ASP A 369 -7.75 -17.41 -0.58
C ASP A 369 -8.98 -17.27 -1.52
N ASN A 370 -9.02 -16.21 -2.33
CA ASN A 370 -10.11 -15.87 -3.23
C ASN A 370 -11.47 -15.83 -2.50
N THR A 371 -11.50 -15.29 -1.27
CA THR A 371 -12.70 -15.21 -0.43
C THR A 371 -13.84 -14.56 -1.20
N GLY A 372 -14.98 -15.25 -1.30
CA GLY A 372 -16.15 -14.76 -2.04
C GLY A 372 -15.91 -14.48 -3.53
N ASN A 373 -14.95 -15.18 -4.15
CA ASN A 373 -14.52 -14.99 -5.53
C ASN A 373 -13.91 -13.60 -5.84
N TYR A 374 -13.44 -12.88 -4.82
CA TYR A 374 -12.93 -11.52 -4.97
C TYR A 374 -11.75 -11.46 -5.95
N ALA A 375 -10.70 -12.24 -5.71
CA ALA A 375 -9.45 -12.15 -6.46
C ALA A 375 -9.60 -12.59 -7.92
N ALA A 376 -10.35 -13.67 -8.17
CA ALA A 376 -10.67 -14.10 -9.52
C ALA A 376 -11.49 -13.04 -10.28
N THR A 377 -12.42 -12.36 -9.61
CA THR A 377 -13.18 -11.25 -10.20
C THR A 377 -12.26 -10.07 -10.53
N MET A 378 -11.34 -9.71 -9.64
CA MET A 378 -10.32 -8.68 -9.94
C MET A 378 -9.50 -9.07 -11.16
N ARG A 379 -8.87 -10.25 -11.16
CA ARG A 379 -8.04 -10.75 -12.26
C ARG A 379 -8.75 -10.77 -13.60
N THR A 380 -10.01 -11.20 -13.63
CA THR A 380 -10.75 -11.42 -14.88
C THR A 380 -11.58 -10.22 -15.33
N THR A 381 -11.82 -9.24 -14.45
CA THR A 381 -12.72 -8.10 -14.75
C THR A 381 -12.06 -6.75 -14.55
N TYR A 382 -11.54 -6.47 -13.36
CA TYR A 382 -11.13 -5.12 -12.96
C TYR A 382 -9.62 -4.85 -13.16
N TRP A 383 -8.77 -5.85 -12.97
CA TRP A 383 -7.30 -5.80 -13.03
C TRP A 383 -6.73 -6.72 -14.12
N ARG A 384 -7.42 -6.84 -15.25
CA ARG A 384 -7.05 -7.73 -16.38
C ARG A 384 -5.65 -7.48 -16.93
N ASN A 385 -5.18 -6.23 -16.86
CA ASN A 385 -3.90 -5.81 -17.39
C ASN A 385 -2.99 -5.31 -16.26
N PRO A 386 -1.66 -5.40 -16.41
CA PRO A 386 -0.74 -4.77 -15.47
C PRO A 386 -0.97 -3.26 -15.36
N ALA A 387 -0.72 -2.70 -14.18
CA ALA A 387 -0.74 -1.24 -13.94
C ALA A 387 0.58 -0.79 -13.33
N LEU A 388 1.02 0.39 -13.74
CA LEU A 388 2.13 1.10 -13.10
C LEU A 388 1.63 1.83 -11.86
N GLN A 389 2.54 2.24 -10.99
CA GLN A 389 2.19 3.06 -9.85
C GLN A 389 1.74 4.48 -10.30
N PRO A 390 0.86 5.13 -9.52
CA PRO A 390 0.54 6.54 -9.68
C PRO A 390 1.81 7.40 -9.65
N LEU A 391 1.78 8.52 -10.37
CA LEU A 391 2.89 9.47 -10.39
C LEU A 391 2.87 10.32 -9.12
N MET A 392 4.06 10.70 -8.66
CA MET A 392 4.25 11.62 -7.54
C MET A 392 5.18 12.77 -7.97
N PRO A 393 4.69 13.70 -8.81
CA PRO A 393 5.53 14.74 -9.42
C PRO A 393 6.11 15.73 -8.40
N PHE A 394 5.57 15.76 -7.18
CA PHE A 394 6.09 16.55 -6.06
C PHE A 394 7.37 15.96 -5.44
N ILE A 395 7.72 14.70 -5.75
CA ILE A 395 9.00 14.07 -5.39
C ILE A 395 9.96 14.14 -6.58
N ASP A 396 9.55 13.62 -7.73
CA ASP A 396 10.26 13.74 -9.00
C ASP A 396 9.28 13.66 -10.18
N ALA A 397 9.38 14.62 -11.10
CA ALA A 397 8.55 14.70 -12.30
C ALA A 397 9.34 14.38 -13.58
N LYS A 398 10.63 14.07 -13.48
CA LYS A 398 11.51 13.93 -14.64
C LYS A 398 11.80 12.46 -14.94
N ALA A 399 11.23 11.98 -16.04
CA ALA A 399 11.50 10.64 -16.53
C ALA A 399 12.99 10.38 -16.85
N PRO A 400 13.46 9.12 -16.67
CA PRO A 400 14.79 8.71 -17.11
C PRO A 400 14.90 8.74 -18.64
N LYS A 401 16.13 8.63 -19.17
CA LYS A 401 16.34 8.50 -20.61
C LYS A 401 15.80 7.16 -21.11
N LYS A 402 15.53 7.05 -22.42
CA LYS A 402 15.07 5.79 -23.03
C LYS A 402 16.13 4.68 -22.98
N PRO A 403 15.73 3.40 -22.92
CA PRO A 403 16.63 2.26 -23.08
C PRO A 403 17.45 2.31 -24.37
N ARG A 404 18.65 1.72 -24.35
CA ARG A 404 19.60 1.76 -25.47
C ARG A 404 19.80 0.38 -26.08
N GLY A 405 19.94 0.32 -27.40
CA GLY A 405 20.36 -0.91 -28.10
C GLY A 405 19.37 -2.07 -27.99
N VAL A 406 18.06 -1.78 -28.06
CA VAL A 406 17.00 -2.80 -28.05
C VAL A 406 17.17 -3.74 -29.25
N LYS A 407 17.48 -5.01 -29.00
CA LYS A 407 17.73 -6.01 -30.04
C LYS A 407 17.31 -7.41 -29.61
N PRO A 408 16.73 -8.22 -30.52
CA PRO A 408 16.51 -9.63 -30.25
C PRO A 408 17.80 -10.44 -30.48
N VAL A 409 18.01 -11.48 -29.69
CA VAL A 409 19.18 -12.37 -29.72
C VAL A 409 18.73 -13.79 -29.40
N TRP A 410 19.22 -14.78 -30.16
CA TRP A 410 19.07 -16.19 -29.80
C TRP A 410 20.08 -16.56 -28.71
N THR A 411 19.57 -17.19 -27.65
CA THR A 411 20.36 -17.68 -26.51
C THR A 411 20.03 -19.15 -26.27
N LYS A 412 20.80 -19.82 -25.41
CA LYS A 412 20.46 -21.18 -24.95
C LYS A 412 19.09 -21.27 -24.26
N ASP A 413 18.61 -20.16 -23.71
CA ASP A 413 17.34 -20.07 -22.97
C ASP A 413 16.16 -19.62 -23.87
N GLY A 414 16.40 -19.44 -25.17
CA GLY A 414 15.43 -19.07 -26.20
C GLY A 414 15.71 -17.72 -26.87
N TYR A 415 14.71 -17.22 -27.62
CA TYR A 415 14.78 -15.94 -28.29
C TYR A 415 14.48 -14.81 -27.30
N MET A 416 15.46 -13.92 -27.09
CA MET A 416 15.43 -12.91 -26.02
C MET A 416 15.50 -11.51 -26.61
N LEU A 417 14.69 -10.58 -26.12
CA LEU A 417 14.82 -9.15 -26.37
C LEU A 417 15.73 -8.53 -25.31
N PHE A 418 16.90 -8.01 -25.69
CA PHE A 418 17.84 -7.34 -24.80
C PHE A 418 17.84 -5.83 -25.00
N TRP A 419 18.13 -5.10 -23.93
CA TRP A 419 18.45 -3.67 -23.96
C TRP A 419 19.54 -3.33 -22.95
N ARG A 420 20.01 -2.08 -22.99
CA ARG A 420 20.93 -1.53 -21.99
C ARG A 420 20.25 -0.41 -21.23
N SER A 421 20.51 -0.36 -19.93
CA SER A 421 20.05 0.73 -19.07
C SER A 421 20.49 2.11 -19.63
N PRO A 422 19.59 3.12 -19.59
CA PRO A 422 19.98 4.51 -19.85
C PRO A 422 21.04 4.99 -18.86
N ARG A 423 21.85 5.98 -19.28
CA ARG A 423 22.76 6.66 -18.34
C ARG A 423 21.96 7.68 -17.52
N GLY A 424 22.11 7.65 -16.19
CA GLY A 424 21.56 8.63 -15.23
C GLY A 424 22.64 9.14 -14.28
N LYS A 425 22.55 10.41 -13.86
CA LYS A 425 23.54 11.04 -12.95
C LYS A 425 23.08 11.00 -11.49
N LYS A 426 21.86 11.48 -11.22
CA LYS A 426 21.21 11.42 -9.90
C LYS A 426 20.22 10.26 -9.83
N TRP A 427 19.75 9.94 -8.62
CA TRP A 427 18.83 8.81 -8.38
C TRP A 427 17.59 8.84 -9.30
N GLY A 428 16.95 10.00 -9.49
CA GLY A 428 15.75 10.13 -10.34
C GLY A 428 16.01 9.98 -11.84
N ASP A 429 17.26 10.16 -12.29
CA ASP A 429 17.60 9.92 -13.71
C ASP A 429 17.90 8.43 -13.99
N LYS A 430 18.00 7.58 -12.96
CA LYS A 430 18.38 6.17 -13.10
C LYS A 430 17.14 5.31 -13.30
N ALA A 431 17.20 4.42 -14.29
CA ALA A 431 16.16 3.42 -14.47
C ALA A 431 16.23 2.38 -13.34
N ALA A 432 15.08 2.13 -12.71
CA ALA A 432 14.86 1.08 -11.72
C ALA A 432 14.10 -0.12 -12.31
N LYS A 433 13.14 0.14 -13.21
CA LYS A 433 12.33 -0.89 -13.89
C LYS A 433 12.19 -0.57 -15.39
N TYR A 434 11.64 -1.50 -16.15
CA TYR A 434 11.33 -1.37 -17.57
C TYR A 434 9.95 -1.92 -17.85
N VAL A 435 9.26 -1.28 -18.80
CA VAL A 435 7.97 -1.77 -19.32
C VAL A 435 8.18 -2.24 -20.74
N VAL A 436 7.74 -3.48 -21.01
CA VAL A 436 7.77 -4.06 -22.35
C VAL A 436 6.35 -4.07 -22.90
N TYR A 437 6.18 -3.44 -24.05
CA TYR A 437 4.92 -3.43 -24.79
C TYR A 437 5.02 -4.23 -26.08
N ARG A 438 3.89 -4.81 -26.50
CA ARG A 438 3.74 -5.50 -27.79
C ARG A 438 2.55 -4.96 -28.58
N PHE A 439 2.79 -4.62 -29.84
CA PHE A 439 1.78 -4.16 -30.79
C PHE A 439 1.79 -5.05 -32.04
N ASN A 440 0.62 -5.24 -32.64
CA ASN A 440 0.49 -5.96 -33.91
C ASN A 440 1.19 -5.20 -35.05
N ASN A 441 1.50 -5.89 -36.15
CA ASN A 441 2.07 -5.23 -37.32
C ASN A 441 1.13 -4.15 -37.86
N GLY A 442 1.65 -2.92 -38.00
CA GLY A 442 0.87 -1.78 -38.48
C GLY A 442 -0.06 -1.14 -37.45
N GLU A 443 -0.17 -1.70 -36.24
CA GLU A 443 -0.96 -1.10 -35.17
C GLU A 443 -0.38 0.24 -34.70
N ASN A 444 -1.26 1.21 -34.44
CA ASN A 444 -0.89 2.51 -33.87
C ASN A 444 -0.31 2.32 -32.47
N ILE A 445 0.87 2.88 -32.25
CA ILE A 445 1.56 2.80 -30.96
C ILE A 445 0.87 3.74 -29.96
N ASN A 446 0.25 3.17 -28.95
CA ASN A 446 -0.27 3.88 -27.79
C ASN A 446 0.20 3.19 -26.51
N ILE A 447 1.27 3.71 -25.90
CA ILE A 447 1.81 3.17 -24.64
C ILE A 447 0.94 3.49 -23.43
N SER A 448 -0.09 4.35 -23.56
CA SER A 448 -1.06 4.61 -22.50
C SER A 448 -2.10 3.49 -22.37
N ASN A 449 -2.17 2.56 -23.31
CA ASN A 449 -3.05 1.39 -23.22
C ASN A 449 -2.36 0.25 -22.43
N PRO A 450 -2.84 -0.10 -21.22
CA PRO A 450 -2.22 -1.16 -20.42
C PRO A 450 -2.37 -2.56 -21.03
N SER A 451 -3.34 -2.78 -21.92
CA SER A 451 -3.50 -4.07 -22.63
C SER A 451 -2.33 -4.40 -23.56
N LYS A 452 -1.42 -3.45 -23.77
CA LYS A 452 -0.21 -3.62 -24.57
C LYS A 452 1.00 -3.97 -23.74
N ILE A 453 0.92 -3.88 -22.41
CA ILE A 453 1.99 -4.29 -21.49
C ILE A 453 2.05 -5.81 -21.47
N VAL A 454 3.22 -6.35 -21.82
CA VAL A 454 3.49 -7.80 -21.75
C VAL A 454 4.47 -8.17 -20.63
N ASN A 455 5.19 -7.18 -20.07
CA ASN A 455 6.03 -7.37 -18.90
C ASN A 455 6.36 -6.04 -18.19
N ILE A 456 6.57 -6.08 -16.88
CA ILE A 456 7.19 -5.03 -16.07
C ILE A 456 8.31 -5.71 -15.28
N THR A 457 9.57 -5.28 -15.46
CA THR A 457 10.71 -6.00 -14.90
C THR A 457 11.87 -5.08 -14.53
N ALA A 458 12.66 -5.46 -13.51
CA ALA A 458 13.94 -4.83 -13.20
C ALA A 458 15.06 -5.30 -14.16
N GLU A 459 14.86 -6.43 -14.83
CA GLU A 459 15.83 -7.02 -15.74
C GLU A 459 15.98 -6.22 -17.03
N THR A 460 17.12 -6.36 -17.70
CA THR A 460 17.37 -5.73 -19.02
C THR A 460 17.10 -6.65 -20.20
N PHE A 461 16.23 -7.63 -20.00
CA PHE A 461 15.82 -8.56 -21.05
C PHE A 461 14.38 -9.05 -20.87
N TYR A 462 13.81 -9.61 -21.95
CA TYR A 462 12.50 -10.24 -21.96
C TYR A 462 12.52 -11.45 -22.89
N LYS A 463 12.03 -12.61 -22.42
CA LYS A 463 11.88 -13.81 -23.24
C LYS A 463 10.74 -13.61 -24.22
N LEU A 464 11.07 -13.61 -25.51
CA LEU A 464 10.08 -13.48 -26.57
C LEU A 464 9.34 -14.80 -26.75
N PRO A 465 7.99 -14.80 -26.86
CA PRO A 465 7.23 -15.99 -27.19
C PRO A 465 7.37 -16.30 -28.68
N TYR A 466 8.53 -16.81 -29.08
CA TYR A 466 8.80 -17.24 -30.46
C TYR A 466 7.96 -18.47 -30.81
N GLU A 467 7.41 -18.48 -32.02
CA GLU A 467 6.59 -19.55 -32.57
C GLU A 467 7.23 -20.05 -33.87
N ASP A 468 6.98 -19.40 -35.01
CA ASP A 468 7.40 -19.85 -36.34
C ASP A 468 8.20 -18.80 -37.15
N GLY A 469 8.44 -17.63 -36.59
CA GLY A 469 9.17 -16.54 -37.23
C GLY A 469 8.40 -15.84 -38.34
N LYS A 470 7.09 -16.04 -38.49
CA LYS A 470 6.28 -15.43 -39.56
C LYS A 470 5.54 -14.20 -39.08
N THR A 471 5.09 -14.17 -37.84
CA THR A 471 4.21 -13.10 -37.34
C THR A 471 5.02 -11.89 -36.90
N LYS A 472 4.77 -10.74 -37.54
CA LYS A 472 5.46 -9.49 -37.22
C LYS A 472 4.79 -8.76 -36.06
N TYR A 473 5.58 -8.38 -35.07
CA TYR A 473 5.19 -7.51 -33.98
C TYR A 473 6.10 -6.29 -33.88
N THR A 474 5.58 -5.23 -33.26
CA THR A 474 6.39 -4.11 -32.80
C THR A 474 6.51 -4.18 -31.28
N TYR A 475 7.73 -4.38 -30.80
CA TYR A 475 8.06 -4.29 -29.38
C TYR A 475 8.54 -2.88 -29.03
N ILE A 476 8.11 -2.40 -27.87
CA ILE A 476 8.59 -1.16 -27.27
C ILE A 476 9.10 -1.45 -25.87
N VAL A 477 10.23 -0.85 -25.53
CA VAL A 477 10.76 -0.84 -24.18
C VAL A 477 10.86 0.60 -23.70
N THR A 478 10.30 0.87 -22.52
CA THR A 478 10.48 2.12 -21.77
C THR A 478 11.19 1.83 -20.46
N ALA A 479 11.83 2.83 -19.87
CA ALA A 479 12.43 2.78 -18.54
C ALA A 479 11.57 3.56 -17.55
N LEU A 480 11.51 3.07 -16.31
CA LEU A 480 10.89 3.70 -15.16
C LEU A 480 11.97 4.04 -14.13
N ASP A 481 11.91 5.21 -13.52
CA ASP A 481 12.68 5.52 -12.32
C ASP A 481 11.96 4.99 -11.05
N ARG A 482 12.48 5.32 -9.86
CA ARG A 482 11.88 4.93 -8.57
C ARG A 482 10.50 5.58 -8.30
N MET A 483 10.17 6.66 -9.01
CA MET A 483 8.86 7.33 -8.92
C MET A 483 7.92 6.91 -10.06
N SER A 484 8.28 5.86 -10.81
CA SER A 484 7.51 5.35 -11.95
C SER A 484 7.29 6.37 -13.07
N ASN A 485 8.16 7.40 -13.17
CA ASN A 485 8.20 8.28 -14.34
C ASN A 485 8.72 7.51 -15.53
N GLU A 486 8.03 7.60 -16.67
CA GLU A 486 8.29 6.74 -17.81
C GLU A 486 9.03 7.45 -18.94
N SER A 487 10.11 6.84 -19.40
CA SER A 487 10.94 7.38 -20.47
C SER A 487 10.22 7.39 -21.83
N LYS A 488 10.82 8.11 -22.79
CA LYS A 488 10.50 7.95 -24.22
C LYS A 488 10.69 6.50 -24.68
N ILE A 489 10.03 6.14 -25.80
CA ILE A 489 10.04 4.77 -26.35
C ILE A 489 11.38 4.37 -26.99
N ALA A 490 11.77 3.12 -26.81
CA ALA A 490 12.75 2.43 -27.65
C ALA A 490 12.06 1.27 -28.39
N LYS A 491 12.04 1.33 -29.72
CA LYS A 491 11.22 0.46 -30.59
C LYS A 491 12.06 -0.57 -31.33
N LYS A 492 11.53 -1.78 -31.49
CA LYS A 492 12.08 -2.82 -32.37
C LYS A 492 10.96 -3.63 -33.04
N LYS A 493 11.03 -3.79 -34.37
CA LYS A 493 10.19 -4.76 -35.09
C LYS A 493 10.82 -6.14 -34.98
N ILE A 494 10.02 -7.14 -34.66
CA ILE A 494 10.45 -8.52 -34.40
C ILE A 494 9.48 -9.46 -35.10
N LYS A 495 10.00 -10.56 -35.65
CA LYS A 495 9.18 -11.69 -36.08
C LYS A 495 9.25 -12.75 -34.99
N LEU A 496 8.09 -13.23 -34.55
CA LEU A 496 7.94 -14.36 -33.64
C LEU A 496 7.50 -15.57 -34.41
#